data_AF-A0A2E1U497-F1
#
_entry.id   AF-A0A2E1U497-F1
#
_cell.length_a   1.000
_cell.length_b   1.000
_cell.length_c   1.000
_cell.angle_alpha   90.00
_cell.angle_beta   90.00
_cell.angle_gamma   90.00
#
_symmetry.space_group_name_H-M   'P 1'
#
loop_
_entity.id
_entity.type
_entity.pdbx_description
1 polymer ?
#
loop_
_entity_poly.entity_id
_entity_poly.type
_entity_poly.pdbx_seq_one_letter_code
_entity_poly.pdbx_strand_id
1 'polypeptide(L)'
;MKKIPVIQPTDQEKYSSAVSLSDMEIFLFPELLYSLVYANLMSPRIWEWKAHPWFEKLDSMKPYKRMQRLKQFIIDHYEFNLDLDTWGLTTKEEELKRFTPFIDEETLSRSNALFGYEGDKHYFSLDIRKHFGLDKYTSNIIPYWKTETVEAMDAFEFKENYRVGAGECVSLSTLYAAALFIICDIPLEDIFLIATPLHSQNFILVNDGVLTNNRRLVTKNMWFNGTDLTGKAQRALRNEEVTIIANNLGHIHTFYPDATLPAEQFDRFKSKLSSFTTTEITFEILANFLRERSEFQPCFQIRYLRHGKEQYLPAERAYAYEHGSPYKVSENATRDKLLDQIDELDFYTEPIEKRIQLTKLADHLKNNPISHIDQDSLKDLAQKIDCCPEMLTKMSVIEALVDFVHLNPHLPKPEQKTIQTPPPINIQPGMTRKEIQIQLTEMREKNPVADLAFYAARDLGATHWTPFLTAALKRNPVIIEATQSIDDSKLIQTLQTFPNKSIYDTTRVAQPDEVWNFQRGDGLEQAIALASCWKVRHPQHAIELDVQPTEVQLQLAENTITFPSTKGLQHQVTL
;
A
#
# COMPACT_ATOMS: atom_id res chain seq x y z
N MET A 1 -24.65 -8.50 26.33
CA MET A 1 -23.79 -8.45 25.12
C MET A 1 -24.67 -8.07 23.94
N LYS A 2 -24.28 -7.10 23.11
CA LYS A 2 -24.96 -6.87 21.82
C LYS A 2 -24.79 -8.16 20.98
N LYS A 3 -25.83 -8.53 20.24
CA LYS A 3 -25.87 -9.78 19.46
C LYS A 3 -24.81 -9.73 18.35
N ILE A 4 -23.99 -10.77 18.22
CA ILE A 4 -23.06 -10.91 17.09
C ILE A 4 -23.91 -11.15 15.83
N PRO A 5 -23.72 -10.37 14.74
CA PRO A 5 -24.48 -10.57 13.51
C PRO A 5 -24.38 -12.01 12.98
N VAL A 6 -25.44 -12.48 12.33
CA VAL A 6 -25.47 -13.83 11.75
C VAL A 6 -24.73 -13.81 10.41
N ILE A 7 -23.79 -14.73 10.23
CA ILE A 7 -23.07 -14.91 8.96
C ILE A 7 -23.90 -15.81 8.05
N GLN A 8 -24.23 -15.33 6.85
CA GLN A 8 -24.89 -16.16 5.85
C GLN A 8 -23.93 -17.22 5.31
N PRO A 9 -24.39 -18.44 4.94
CA PRO A 9 -23.53 -19.48 4.39
C PRO A 9 -22.68 -19.01 3.19
N THR A 10 -23.24 -18.15 2.34
CA THR A 10 -22.55 -17.57 1.17
C THR A 10 -21.42 -16.61 1.52
N ASP A 11 -21.43 -16.03 2.72
CA ASP A 11 -20.42 -15.08 3.17
C ASP A 11 -19.28 -15.74 3.97
N GLN A 12 -19.38 -17.03 4.30
CA GLN A 12 -18.38 -17.72 5.16
C GLN A 12 -16.95 -17.57 4.63
N GLU A 13 -16.78 -17.59 3.31
CA GLU A 13 -15.47 -17.37 2.67
C GLU A 13 -14.95 -15.95 2.90
N LYS A 14 -15.79 -14.93 2.75
CA LYS A 14 -15.44 -13.53 3.01
C LYS A 14 -15.09 -13.29 4.48
N TYR A 15 -15.85 -13.85 5.41
CA TYR A 15 -15.61 -13.68 6.84
C TYR A 15 -14.36 -14.40 7.34
N SER A 16 -14.07 -15.59 6.80
CA SER A 16 -12.80 -16.26 7.10
C SER A 16 -11.63 -15.52 6.45
N SER A 17 -11.84 -14.94 5.26
CA SER A 17 -10.85 -14.10 4.57
C SER A 17 -10.57 -12.80 5.31
N ALA A 18 -11.56 -12.26 6.04
CA ALA A 18 -11.33 -11.17 6.97
C ALA A 18 -10.36 -11.53 8.11
N VAL A 19 -10.12 -12.81 8.39
CA VAL A 19 -9.16 -13.25 9.41
C VAL A 19 -7.77 -13.46 8.81
N SER A 20 -7.68 -14.14 7.66
CA SER A 20 -6.40 -14.45 6.99
C SER A 20 -5.79 -13.25 6.27
N LEU A 21 -6.63 -12.37 5.70
CA LEU A 21 -6.27 -11.12 5.04
C LEU A 21 -5.19 -11.31 3.97
N SER A 22 -5.28 -12.33 3.12
CA SER A 22 -4.34 -12.43 2.00
C SER A 22 -4.53 -11.30 1.00
N ASP A 23 -3.48 -10.92 0.26
CA ASP A 23 -3.59 -9.88 -0.77
C ASP A 23 -4.68 -10.25 -1.78
N MET A 24 -4.70 -11.53 -2.21
CA MET A 24 -5.74 -12.06 -3.10
C MET A 24 -7.15 -11.91 -2.52
N GLU A 25 -7.31 -12.16 -1.22
CA GLU A 25 -8.59 -12.02 -0.52
C GLU A 25 -9.05 -10.57 -0.47
N ILE A 26 -8.15 -9.61 -0.26
CA ILE A 26 -8.47 -8.18 -0.25
C ILE A 26 -8.88 -7.70 -1.63
N PHE A 27 -8.23 -8.18 -2.69
CA PHE A 27 -8.64 -7.90 -4.07
C PHE A 27 -10.00 -8.49 -4.40
N LEU A 28 -10.29 -9.70 -3.93
CA LEU A 28 -11.57 -10.35 -4.20
C LEU A 28 -12.71 -9.75 -3.37
N PHE A 29 -12.45 -9.40 -2.12
CA PHE A 29 -13.45 -8.86 -1.19
C PHE A 29 -13.07 -7.42 -0.82
N PRO A 30 -13.44 -6.41 -1.62
CA PRO A 30 -13.01 -5.02 -1.43
C PRO A 30 -13.40 -4.43 -0.06
N GLU A 31 -14.41 -4.97 0.61
CA GLU A 31 -14.75 -4.59 1.98
C GLU A 31 -13.59 -4.81 2.97
N LEU A 32 -12.71 -5.78 2.71
CA LEU A 32 -11.63 -6.15 3.60
C LEU A 32 -10.55 -5.06 3.69
N LEU A 33 -10.33 -4.31 2.62
CA LEU A 33 -9.32 -3.24 2.59
C LEU A 33 -9.61 -2.19 3.67
N TYR A 34 -10.86 -1.73 3.77
CA TYR A 34 -11.23 -0.72 4.76
C TYR A 34 -11.62 -1.33 6.13
N SER A 35 -12.05 -2.59 6.17
CA SER A 35 -12.26 -3.28 7.45
C SER A 35 -10.94 -3.41 8.23
N LEU A 36 -9.82 -3.59 7.54
CA LEU A 36 -8.48 -3.58 8.14
C LEU A 36 -8.09 -2.19 8.69
N VAL A 37 -8.48 -1.09 8.02
CA VAL A 37 -8.31 0.26 8.58
C VAL A 37 -9.06 0.38 9.91
N TYR A 38 -10.31 -0.08 9.97
CA TYR A 38 -11.08 -0.08 11.21
C TYR A 38 -10.49 -1.01 12.29
N ALA A 39 -9.97 -2.18 11.91
CA ALA A 39 -9.25 -3.06 12.84
C ALA A 39 -8.03 -2.35 13.47
N ASN A 40 -7.24 -1.64 12.65
CA ASN A 40 -6.12 -0.83 13.11
C ASN A 40 -6.56 0.36 13.98
N LEU A 41 -7.73 0.97 13.71
CA LEU A 41 -8.30 2.01 14.57
C LEU A 41 -8.74 1.48 15.95
N MET A 42 -9.20 0.23 16.03
CA MET A 42 -9.57 -0.44 17.29
C MET A 42 -8.36 -0.95 18.08
N SER A 43 -7.24 -1.23 17.39
CA SER A 43 -5.98 -1.64 18.01
C SER A 43 -5.50 -0.60 19.03
N PRO A 44 -4.94 -0.99 20.19
CA PRO A 44 -4.29 -0.04 21.10
C PRO A 44 -2.96 0.51 20.56
N ARG A 45 -2.28 -0.20 19.65
CA ARG A 45 -0.88 0.06 19.27
C ARG A 45 -0.64 1.49 18.78
N ILE A 46 -1.45 1.94 17.82
CA ILE A 46 -1.32 3.28 17.24
C ILE A 46 -1.69 4.37 18.26
N TRP A 47 -2.62 4.09 19.18
CA TRP A 47 -3.01 5.04 20.22
C TRP A 47 -1.90 5.26 21.25
N GLU A 48 -1.11 4.23 21.55
CA GLU A 48 0.06 4.34 22.42
C GLU A 48 1.09 5.33 21.85
N TRP A 49 1.16 5.49 20.52
CA TRP A 49 2.03 6.46 19.88
C TRP A 49 1.70 7.91 20.26
N LYS A 50 0.44 8.24 20.59
CA LYS A 50 0.08 9.61 21.03
C LYS A 50 0.85 10.04 22.29
N ALA A 51 1.27 9.09 23.13
CA ALA A 51 2.07 9.33 24.31
C ALA A 51 3.58 9.35 24.05
N HIS A 52 4.03 9.04 22.83
CA HIS A 52 5.45 8.97 22.49
C HIS A 52 6.06 10.38 22.32
N PRO A 53 7.24 10.67 22.90
CA PRO A 53 7.86 12.01 22.85
C PRO A 53 8.06 12.58 21.44
N TRP A 54 8.22 11.71 20.44
CA TRP A 54 8.31 12.09 19.02
C TRP A 54 7.13 12.96 18.54
N PHE A 55 5.94 12.72 19.11
CA PHE A 55 4.69 13.36 18.73
C PHE A 55 4.28 14.51 19.66
N GLU A 56 5.16 14.94 20.57
CA GLU A 56 4.93 16.14 21.36
C GLU A 56 4.75 17.38 20.46
N LYS A 57 3.79 18.23 20.86
CA LYS A 57 3.48 19.55 20.24
C LYS A 57 3.03 19.46 18.77
N LEU A 58 2.55 18.30 18.31
CA LEU A 58 2.01 18.15 16.95
C LEU A 58 0.90 19.16 16.64
N ASP A 59 0.04 19.49 17.61
CA ASP A 59 -1.11 20.37 17.44
C ASP A 59 -0.73 21.79 16.98
N SER A 60 0.50 22.22 17.27
CA SER A 60 1.04 23.52 16.83
C SER A 60 1.53 23.52 15.38
N MET A 61 1.59 22.36 14.72
CA MET A 61 2.19 22.19 13.40
C MET A 61 1.14 22.21 12.29
N LYS A 62 1.54 22.73 11.11
CA LYS A 62 0.74 22.62 9.90
C LYS A 62 0.48 21.15 9.53
N PRO A 63 -0.66 20.79 8.92
CA PRO A 63 -1.03 19.41 8.59
C PRO A 63 0.08 18.59 7.94
N TYR A 64 0.71 19.13 6.89
CA TYR A 64 1.79 18.44 6.19
C TYR A 64 3.02 18.14 7.08
N LYS A 65 3.37 19.02 8.02
CA LYS A 65 4.47 18.78 8.96
C LYS A 65 4.15 17.63 9.92
N ARG A 66 2.89 17.51 10.36
CA ARG A 66 2.41 16.37 11.16
C ARG A 66 2.58 15.06 10.39
N MET A 67 2.13 15.04 9.12
CA MET A 67 2.30 13.88 8.23
C MET A 67 3.76 13.49 8.02
N GLN A 68 4.68 14.46 7.85
CA GLN A 68 6.11 14.16 7.70
C GLN A 68 6.72 13.55 8.97
N ARG A 69 6.31 14.02 10.16
CA ARG A 69 6.71 13.39 11.43
C ARG A 69 6.18 11.98 11.55
N LEU A 70 4.91 11.75 11.20
CA LEU A 70 4.32 10.42 11.20
C LEU A 70 5.05 9.48 10.23
N LYS A 71 5.30 9.92 9.00
CA LYS A 71 6.07 9.16 8.01
C LYS A 71 7.43 8.77 8.55
N GLN A 72 8.16 9.71 9.17
CA GLN A 72 9.47 9.39 9.73
C GLN A 72 9.36 8.36 10.86
N PHE A 73 8.37 8.49 11.74
CA PHE A 73 8.13 7.49 12.79
C PHE A 73 7.89 6.09 12.21
N ILE A 74 7.04 5.99 11.17
CA ILE A 74 6.77 4.71 10.48
C ILE A 74 8.05 4.18 9.82
N ILE A 75 8.86 5.03 9.18
CA ILE A 75 10.15 4.62 8.60
C ILE A 75 11.06 4.04 9.70
N ASP A 76 11.13 4.67 10.86
CA ASP A 76 12.08 4.26 11.90
C ASP A 76 11.65 2.97 12.62
N HIS A 77 10.36 2.60 12.56
CA HIS A 77 9.79 1.45 13.30
C HIS A 77 9.28 0.32 12.40
N TYR A 78 9.15 0.54 11.09
CA TYR A 78 8.68 -0.47 10.15
C TYR A 78 9.56 -0.56 8.91
N GLU A 79 9.94 -1.78 8.57
CA GLU A 79 10.54 -2.15 7.29
C GLU A 79 9.45 -2.56 6.28
N PHE A 80 9.80 -2.52 5.00
CA PHE A 80 8.94 -3.07 3.96
C PHE A 80 9.30 -4.55 3.82
N ASN A 81 8.35 -5.45 4.10
CA ASN A 81 8.61 -6.87 4.03
C ASN A 81 8.75 -7.29 2.57
N LEU A 82 9.94 -7.79 2.20
CA LEU A 82 10.27 -8.33 0.88
C LEU A 82 10.48 -9.85 0.92
N ASP A 83 10.38 -10.47 2.09
CA ASP A 83 10.49 -11.92 2.24
C ASP A 83 9.17 -12.57 1.84
N LEU A 84 9.09 -12.92 0.54
CA LEU A 84 7.91 -13.53 -0.07
C LEU A 84 7.56 -14.91 0.52
N ASP A 85 8.46 -15.55 1.26
CA ASP A 85 8.21 -16.85 1.88
C ASP A 85 7.71 -16.72 3.34
N THR A 86 7.63 -15.49 3.88
CA THR A 86 7.22 -15.23 5.28
C THR A 86 5.93 -15.97 5.65
N TRP A 87 4.97 -15.96 4.73
CA TRP A 87 3.64 -16.51 4.91
C TRP A 87 3.41 -17.82 4.15
N GLY A 88 4.50 -18.40 3.63
CA GLY A 88 4.54 -19.69 2.96
C GLY A 88 4.06 -19.63 1.51
N LEU A 89 3.83 -20.82 0.95
CA LEU A 89 3.48 -21.01 -0.46
C LEU A 89 2.11 -21.66 -0.58
N THR A 90 1.43 -21.39 -1.69
CA THR A 90 0.19 -22.04 -2.13
C THR A 90 0.30 -22.41 -3.62
N THR A 91 -0.74 -22.99 -4.20
CA THR A 91 -0.82 -23.25 -5.64
C THR A 91 -1.91 -22.42 -6.32
N LYS A 92 -1.69 -22.03 -7.59
CA LYS A 92 -2.73 -21.32 -8.36
C LYS A 92 -4.00 -22.15 -8.45
N GLU A 93 -3.86 -23.46 -8.67
CA GLU A 93 -4.99 -24.39 -8.75
C GLU A 93 -5.87 -24.37 -7.49
N GLU A 94 -5.27 -24.41 -6.30
CA GLU A 94 -6.00 -24.41 -5.03
C GLU A 94 -6.78 -23.11 -4.83
N GLU A 95 -6.14 -21.96 -5.06
CA GLU A 95 -6.78 -20.66 -4.89
C GLU A 95 -7.84 -20.37 -5.98
N LEU A 96 -7.58 -20.74 -7.23
CA LEU A 96 -8.58 -20.63 -8.31
C LEU A 96 -9.83 -21.46 -7.97
N LYS A 97 -9.64 -22.70 -7.52
CA LYS A 97 -10.75 -23.57 -7.09
C LYS A 97 -11.51 -22.97 -5.91
N ARG A 98 -10.81 -22.36 -4.96
CA ARG A 98 -11.40 -21.70 -3.79
C ARG A 98 -12.26 -20.49 -4.19
N PHE A 99 -11.81 -19.70 -5.16
CA PHE A 99 -12.47 -18.45 -5.54
C PHE A 99 -13.43 -18.55 -6.73
N THR A 100 -13.47 -19.69 -7.42
CA THR A 100 -14.41 -19.98 -8.52
C THR A 100 -15.87 -19.56 -8.23
N PRO A 101 -16.43 -19.72 -7.00
CA PRO A 101 -17.79 -19.28 -6.73
C PRO A 101 -18.02 -17.76 -6.71
N PHE A 102 -16.97 -16.94 -6.63
CA PHE A 102 -17.04 -15.49 -6.41
C PHE A 102 -16.60 -14.66 -7.62
N ILE A 103 -15.79 -15.25 -8.49
CA ILE A 103 -15.24 -14.59 -9.66
C ILE A 103 -14.96 -15.64 -10.74
N ASP A 104 -15.29 -15.30 -11.98
CA ASP A 104 -15.07 -16.20 -13.11
C ASP A 104 -13.60 -16.21 -13.55
N GLU A 105 -13.19 -17.29 -14.21
CA GLU A 105 -11.81 -17.50 -14.67
C GLU A 105 -11.35 -16.44 -15.69
N GLU A 106 -12.25 -15.88 -16.51
CA GLU A 106 -11.91 -14.83 -17.47
C GLU A 106 -11.59 -13.52 -16.75
N THR A 107 -12.35 -13.17 -15.70
CA THR A 107 -12.06 -12.00 -14.87
C THR A 107 -10.80 -12.19 -14.02
N LEU A 108 -10.60 -13.38 -13.45
CA LEU A 108 -9.37 -13.74 -12.74
C LEU A 108 -8.12 -13.71 -13.62
N SER A 109 -8.19 -14.24 -14.84
CA SER A 109 -7.06 -14.27 -15.77
C SER A 109 -6.71 -12.90 -16.35
N ARG A 110 -7.70 -12.00 -16.49
CA ARG A 110 -7.45 -10.57 -16.80
C ARG A 110 -6.77 -9.85 -15.63
N SER A 111 -7.06 -10.28 -14.42
CA SER A 111 -6.36 -9.84 -13.22
C SER A 111 -5.01 -10.58 -13.10
N ASN A 112 -4.06 -10.24 -13.98
CA ASN A 112 -2.65 -10.67 -13.90
C ASN A 112 -2.01 -10.45 -12.49
N ALA A 113 -2.72 -9.72 -11.61
CA ALA A 113 -2.45 -9.49 -10.20
C ALA A 113 -2.41 -10.75 -9.33
N LEU A 114 -3.38 -11.66 -9.51
CA LEU A 114 -3.75 -12.59 -8.45
C LEU A 114 -2.91 -13.87 -8.44
N PHE A 115 -2.43 -14.32 -9.61
CA PHE A 115 -1.87 -15.68 -9.74
C PHE A 115 -0.54 -15.77 -10.48
N GLY A 116 0.11 -14.65 -10.73
CA GLY A 116 1.44 -14.65 -11.34
C GLY A 116 1.64 -13.38 -12.09
N TYR A 117 2.73 -12.68 -11.75
CA TYR A 117 3.13 -11.43 -12.37
C TYR A 117 3.54 -11.69 -13.82
N GLU A 118 2.54 -11.91 -14.68
CA GLU A 118 2.53 -11.50 -16.08
C GLU A 118 2.06 -10.03 -16.18
N GLY A 119 2.35 -9.23 -15.15
CA GLY A 119 2.12 -7.79 -15.13
C GLY A 119 2.72 -7.13 -16.37
N ASP A 120 2.12 -6.01 -16.78
CA ASP A 120 2.44 -5.23 -17.97
C ASP A 120 3.91 -5.34 -18.44
N LYS A 121 4.15 -5.47 -19.76
CA LYS A 121 5.47 -5.63 -20.39
C LYS A 121 6.51 -4.61 -19.88
N HIS A 122 6.07 -3.45 -19.38
CA HIS A 122 6.91 -2.47 -18.69
C HIS A 122 7.57 -2.97 -17.39
N TYR A 123 6.90 -3.80 -16.59
CA TYR A 123 7.49 -4.40 -15.40
C TYR A 123 8.60 -5.41 -15.75
N PHE A 124 8.45 -6.13 -16.86
CA PHE A 124 9.46 -7.05 -17.39
C PHE A 124 10.71 -6.34 -17.91
N SER A 125 10.58 -5.13 -18.49
CA SER A 125 11.75 -4.33 -18.91
C SER A 125 12.61 -3.78 -17.76
N LEU A 126 12.13 -3.85 -16.51
CA LEU A 126 12.80 -3.28 -15.33
C LEU A 126 13.34 -4.34 -14.36
N ASP A 127 13.39 -5.61 -14.76
CA ASP A 127 13.91 -6.73 -13.94
C ASP A 127 13.22 -6.83 -12.55
N ILE A 128 11.95 -6.41 -12.48
CA ILE A 128 11.22 -6.30 -11.21
C ILE A 128 10.97 -7.67 -10.60
N ARG A 129 10.76 -8.70 -11.43
CA ARG A 129 10.66 -10.09 -10.95
C ARG A 129 11.93 -10.50 -10.21
N LYS A 130 13.11 -10.21 -10.75
CA LYS A 130 14.37 -10.47 -10.07
C LYS A 130 14.53 -9.61 -8.81
N HIS A 131 14.14 -8.34 -8.86
CA HIS A 131 14.20 -7.43 -7.70
C HIS A 131 13.40 -7.94 -6.50
N PHE A 132 12.20 -8.48 -6.76
CA PHE A 132 11.35 -9.11 -5.73
C PHE A 132 11.63 -10.60 -5.54
N GLY A 133 12.61 -11.20 -6.23
CA GLY A 133 12.89 -12.64 -6.14
C GLY A 133 11.78 -13.53 -6.69
N LEU A 134 10.87 -13.01 -7.52
CA LEU A 134 9.76 -13.74 -8.15
C LEU A 134 10.21 -14.74 -9.22
N ASP A 135 11.44 -14.61 -9.72
CA ASP A 135 11.97 -15.52 -10.75
C ASP A 135 12.13 -16.96 -10.26
N LYS A 136 12.10 -17.21 -8.94
CA LYS A 136 12.06 -18.58 -8.40
C LYS A 136 10.70 -19.25 -8.57
N TYR A 137 9.63 -18.49 -8.83
CA TYR A 137 8.27 -19.01 -9.03
C TYR A 137 7.91 -18.99 -10.52
N THR A 138 8.38 -19.99 -11.26
CA THR A 138 8.07 -20.19 -12.68
C THR A 138 7.03 -21.30 -12.91
N SER A 139 6.40 -21.80 -11.86
CA SER A 139 5.50 -22.96 -11.90
C SER A 139 4.10 -22.63 -11.33
N ASN A 140 3.33 -23.66 -10.99
CA ASN A 140 2.03 -23.55 -10.32
C ASN A 140 2.11 -23.06 -8.86
N ILE A 141 3.31 -23.07 -8.27
CA ILE A 141 3.54 -22.65 -6.89
C ILE A 141 3.72 -21.12 -6.84
N ILE A 142 2.99 -20.46 -5.94
CA ILE A 142 3.03 -19.02 -5.73
C ILE A 142 3.16 -18.69 -4.22
N PRO A 143 3.73 -17.52 -3.87
CA PRO A 143 3.66 -17.01 -2.50
C PRO A 143 2.23 -16.86 -2.00
N TYR A 144 2.01 -17.16 -0.72
CA TYR A 144 0.76 -16.88 -0.03
C TYR A 144 0.87 -15.57 0.75
N TRP A 145 0.77 -14.42 0.07
CA TRP A 145 0.92 -13.11 0.70
C TRP A 145 -0.21 -12.78 1.66
N LYS A 146 0.13 -12.51 2.91
CA LYS A 146 -0.80 -12.04 3.94
C LYS A 146 -0.53 -10.57 4.23
N THR A 147 -1.60 -9.79 4.18
CA THR A 147 -1.64 -8.46 4.77
C THR A 147 -1.74 -8.57 6.29
N GLU A 148 -0.94 -7.79 7.00
CA GLU A 148 -0.81 -7.84 8.45
C GLU A 148 -1.65 -6.77 9.16
N THR A 149 -2.23 -7.13 10.32
CA THR A 149 -2.69 -6.11 11.29
C THR A 149 -1.49 -5.46 11.95
N VAL A 150 -1.65 -4.27 12.54
CA VAL A 150 -0.55 -3.59 13.23
C VAL A 150 0.14 -4.45 14.31
N GLU A 151 -0.59 -5.34 15.00
CA GLU A 151 0.03 -6.27 15.97
C GLU A 151 0.94 -7.30 15.31
N ALA A 152 0.53 -7.84 14.16
CA ALA A 152 1.36 -8.76 13.39
C ALA A 152 2.56 -8.03 12.78
N MET A 153 2.38 -6.77 12.34
CA MET A 153 3.48 -5.93 11.88
C MET A 153 4.51 -5.69 12.98
N ASP A 154 4.08 -5.35 14.20
CA ASP A 154 4.97 -5.16 15.36
C ASP A 154 5.75 -6.44 15.69
N ALA A 155 5.10 -7.60 15.55
CA ALA A 155 5.66 -8.88 15.94
C ALA A 155 6.85 -9.35 15.09
N PHE A 156 7.09 -8.74 13.93
CA PHE A 156 8.29 -9.02 13.13
C PHE A 156 9.58 -8.80 13.91
N GLU A 157 9.61 -7.95 14.94
CA GLU A 157 10.79 -7.80 15.81
C GLU A 157 11.23 -9.12 16.49
N PHE A 158 10.33 -10.10 16.59
CA PHE A 158 10.61 -11.44 17.14
C PHE A 158 11.08 -12.45 16.09
N LYS A 159 10.93 -12.14 14.79
CA LYS A 159 11.35 -13.02 13.71
C LYS A 159 12.85 -12.86 13.46
N GLU A 160 13.55 -13.96 13.20
CA GLU A 160 14.97 -13.93 12.89
C GLU A 160 15.26 -13.00 11.69
N ASN A 161 16.35 -12.24 11.77
CA ASN A 161 16.79 -11.23 10.79
C ASN A 161 15.98 -9.94 10.71
N TYR A 162 14.95 -9.77 11.55
CA TYR A 162 14.23 -8.51 11.69
C TYR A 162 14.65 -7.77 12.96
N ARG A 163 14.76 -6.45 12.90
CA ARG A 163 15.15 -5.59 14.03
C ARG A 163 14.01 -4.74 14.57
N VAL A 164 13.02 -4.50 13.72
CA VAL A 164 11.86 -3.65 13.96
C VAL A 164 10.66 -4.34 13.33
N GLY A 165 9.47 -3.73 13.42
CA GLY A 165 8.29 -4.25 12.75
C GLY A 165 8.47 -4.28 11.22
N ALA A 166 7.60 -5.01 10.53
CA ALA A 166 7.59 -5.05 9.08
C ALA A 166 6.16 -5.23 8.55
N GLY A 167 5.96 -4.93 7.28
CA GLY A 167 4.70 -5.26 6.62
C GLY A 167 4.74 -5.01 5.12
N GLU A 168 3.77 -5.58 4.44
CA GLU A 168 3.59 -5.45 2.99
C GLU A 168 2.86 -4.16 2.60
N CYS A 169 2.59 -3.97 1.31
CA CYS A 169 2.11 -2.68 0.79
C CYS A 169 0.71 -2.32 1.30
N VAL A 170 -0.19 -3.30 1.39
CA VAL A 170 -1.54 -3.11 1.96
C VAL A 170 -1.46 -2.82 3.46
N SER A 171 -0.59 -3.54 4.19
CA SER A 171 -0.37 -3.36 5.63
C SER A 171 0.11 -1.94 5.94
N LEU A 172 1.12 -1.47 5.21
CA LEU A 172 1.59 -0.08 5.32
C LEU A 172 0.50 0.92 4.93
N SER A 173 -0.26 0.66 3.86
CA SER A 173 -1.33 1.57 3.42
C SER A 173 -2.39 1.75 4.50
N THR A 174 -2.88 0.66 5.09
CA THR A 174 -3.90 0.71 6.14
C THR A 174 -3.36 1.22 7.48
N LEU A 175 -2.08 0.96 7.80
CA LEU A 175 -1.38 1.57 8.93
C LEU A 175 -1.32 3.10 8.78
N TYR A 176 -0.92 3.59 7.61
CA TYR A 176 -0.90 5.03 7.32
C TYR A 176 -2.29 5.64 7.46
N ALA A 177 -3.34 5.02 6.92
CA ALA A 177 -4.69 5.53 7.02
C ALA A 177 -5.15 5.70 8.49
N ALA A 178 -4.98 4.65 9.31
CA ALA A 178 -5.33 4.70 10.72
C ALA A 178 -4.48 5.71 11.50
N ALA A 179 -3.16 5.75 11.25
CA ALA A 179 -2.26 6.66 11.97
C ALA A 179 -2.41 8.13 11.55
N LEU A 180 -2.73 8.41 10.29
CA LEU A 180 -3.06 9.77 9.83
C LEU A 180 -4.30 10.31 10.54
N PHE A 181 -5.30 9.47 10.77
CA PHE A 181 -6.46 9.82 11.57
C PHE A 181 -6.11 10.02 13.05
N ILE A 182 -5.49 9.02 13.69
CA ILE A 182 -5.24 9.03 15.15
C ILE A 182 -4.23 10.10 15.58
N ILE A 183 -3.15 10.26 14.81
CA ILE A 183 -1.98 11.09 15.15
C ILE A 183 -2.02 12.46 14.48
N CYS A 184 -2.50 12.55 13.24
CA CYS A 184 -2.47 13.80 12.47
C CYS A 184 -3.82 14.52 12.39
N ASP A 185 -4.87 13.97 13.01
CA ASP A 185 -6.25 14.48 12.97
C ASP A 185 -6.75 14.74 11.54
N ILE A 186 -6.37 13.88 10.59
CA ILE A 186 -6.89 13.94 9.23
C ILE A 186 -8.22 13.16 9.19
N PRO A 187 -9.34 13.77 8.75
CA PRO A 187 -10.62 13.08 8.63
C PRO A 187 -10.53 11.85 7.71
N LEU A 188 -11.27 10.78 8.04
CA LEU A 188 -11.22 9.53 7.27
C LEU A 188 -11.75 9.72 5.83
N GLU A 189 -12.71 10.63 5.63
CA GLU A 189 -13.24 10.97 4.30
C GLU A 189 -12.23 11.69 3.40
N ASP A 190 -11.13 12.18 3.96
CA ASP A 190 -10.02 12.83 3.25
C ASP A 190 -8.85 11.88 2.97
N ILE A 191 -8.97 10.59 3.35
CA ILE A 191 -7.97 9.55 3.14
C ILE A 191 -8.57 8.47 2.24
N PHE A 192 -8.18 8.48 0.96
CA PHE A 192 -8.60 7.48 -0.02
C PHE A 192 -7.53 6.40 -0.15
N LEU A 193 -7.89 5.14 0.06
CA LEU A 193 -7.05 4.00 -0.28
C LEU A 193 -7.22 3.70 -1.77
N ILE A 194 -6.11 3.49 -2.46
CA ILE A 194 -6.00 3.14 -3.87
C ILE A 194 -5.22 1.83 -3.95
N ALA A 195 -5.83 0.80 -4.52
CA ALA A 195 -5.15 -0.47 -4.80
C ALA A 195 -5.13 -0.75 -6.31
N THR A 196 -3.95 -1.07 -6.80
CA THR A 196 -3.67 -1.67 -8.11
C THR A 196 -3.16 -3.09 -7.88
N PRO A 197 -3.21 -3.98 -8.89
CA PRO A 197 -2.68 -5.33 -8.82
C PRO A 197 -1.36 -5.53 -8.06
N LEU A 198 -0.42 -4.60 -8.20
CA LEU A 198 0.93 -4.73 -7.67
C LEU A 198 1.24 -3.72 -6.57
N HIS A 199 0.30 -2.85 -6.18
CA HIS A 199 0.57 -1.81 -5.22
C HIS A 199 -0.67 -1.27 -4.51
N SER A 200 -0.56 -1.06 -3.20
CA SER A 200 -1.54 -0.33 -2.41
C SER A 200 -0.94 0.93 -1.82
N GLN A 201 -1.70 2.02 -1.88
CA GLN A 201 -1.31 3.35 -1.42
C GLN A 201 -2.52 4.18 -0.96
N ASN A 202 -2.26 5.34 -0.35
CA ASN A 202 -3.25 6.31 0.06
C ASN A 202 -3.10 7.60 -0.74
N PHE A 203 -4.21 8.24 -1.09
CA PHE A 203 -4.28 9.63 -1.53
C PHE A 203 -4.99 10.47 -0.48
N ILE A 204 -4.25 11.41 0.10
CA ILE A 204 -4.67 12.26 1.19
C ILE A 204 -5.00 13.65 0.66
N LEU A 205 -6.22 14.13 0.93
CA LEU A 205 -6.73 15.42 0.46
C LEU A 205 -6.26 16.60 1.34
N VAL A 206 -4.94 16.72 1.54
CA VAL A 206 -4.31 17.82 2.27
C VAL A 206 -3.50 18.68 1.30
N ASN A 207 -3.69 20.01 1.35
CA ASN A 207 -3.12 20.96 0.39
C ASN A 207 -3.50 20.57 -1.06
N ASP A 208 -2.51 20.43 -1.95
CA ASP A 208 -2.69 19.99 -3.34
C ASP A 208 -2.80 18.46 -3.49
N GLY A 209 -2.77 17.71 -2.39
CA GLY A 209 -2.76 16.26 -2.35
C GLY A 209 -1.41 15.67 -1.93
N VAL A 210 -1.45 14.52 -1.26
CA VAL A 210 -0.26 13.73 -0.88
C VAL A 210 -0.55 12.25 -1.13
N LEU A 211 0.35 11.56 -1.82
CA LEU A 211 0.31 10.09 -1.94
C LEU A 211 1.24 9.44 -0.92
N THR A 212 0.82 8.34 -0.30
CA THR A 212 1.79 7.42 0.32
C THR A 212 2.39 6.52 -0.76
N ASN A 213 3.63 6.08 -0.61
CA ASN A 213 4.21 5.03 -1.45
C ASN A 213 5.10 4.18 -0.55
N ASN A 214 4.53 3.09 -0.01
CA ASN A 214 5.11 2.32 1.09
C ASN A 214 5.67 3.25 2.18
N ARG A 215 7.00 3.28 2.34
CA ARG A 215 7.71 4.08 3.34
C ARG A 215 7.94 5.55 2.95
N ARG A 216 7.15 6.13 2.04
CA ARG A 216 7.34 7.50 1.51
C ARG A 216 6.03 8.30 1.48
N LEU A 217 6.16 9.63 1.53
CA LEU A 217 5.09 10.59 1.17
C LEU A 217 5.52 11.37 -0.06
N VAL A 218 4.65 11.44 -1.06
CA VAL A 218 4.89 12.10 -2.34
C VAL A 218 3.94 13.28 -2.46
N THR A 219 4.51 14.48 -2.58
CA THR A 219 3.77 15.72 -2.84
C THR A 219 3.68 15.98 -4.33
N LYS A 220 2.81 16.91 -4.74
CA LYS A 220 2.72 17.35 -6.13
C LYS A 220 4.06 17.86 -6.68
N ASN A 221 4.84 18.61 -5.88
CA ASN A 221 6.17 19.04 -6.29
C ASN A 221 7.12 17.86 -6.53
N MET A 222 7.09 16.83 -5.68
CA MET A 222 7.89 15.62 -5.87
C MET A 222 7.41 14.79 -7.08
N TRP A 223 6.11 14.86 -7.38
CA TRP A 223 5.51 14.22 -8.54
C TRP A 223 6.01 14.80 -9.87
N PHE A 224 6.47 16.05 -9.90
CA PHE A 224 6.93 16.72 -11.13
C PHE A 224 8.35 17.28 -11.03
N ASN A 225 9.18 16.80 -10.11
CA ASN A 225 10.56 17.27 -9.98
C ASN A 225 11.57 16.51 -10.86
N GLY A 226 11.13 15.52 -11.63
CA GLY A 226 11.96 14.82 -12.63
C GLY A 226 13.15 14.05 -12.03
N THR A 227 13.06 13.64 -10.77
CA THR A 227 14.07 12.76 -10.15
C THR A 227 13.68 11.30 -10.31
N ASP A 228 14.59 10.36 -10.02
CA ASP A 228 14.25 8.92 -9.98
C ASP A 228 13.01 8.61 -9.11
N LEU A 229 12.78 9.42 -8.07
CA LEU A 229 11.61 9.28 -7.22
C LEU A 229 10.31 9.61 -7.95
N THR A 230 10.32 10.56 -8.89
CA THR A 230 9.17 10.89 -9.75
C THR A 230 8.71 9.65 -10.51
N GLY A 231 9.58 9.06 -11.32
CA GLY A 231 9.23 7.84 -12.08
C GLY A 231 8.77 6.68 -11.19
N LYS A 232 9.46 6.46 -10.06
CA LYS A 232 9.07 5.40 -9.09
C LYS A 232 7.72 5.65 -8.44
N ALA A 233 7.38 6.90 -8.13
CA ALA A 233 6.11 7.27 -7.52
C ALA A 233 4.94 7.18 -8.50
N GLN A 234 5.19 7.52 -9.77
CA GLN A 234 4.17 7.51 -10.82
C GLN A 234 3.85 6.12 -11.35
N ARG A 235 4.80 5.17 -11.23
CA ARG A 235 4.78 3.87 -11.92
C ARG A 235 3.43 3.14 -11.85
N ALA A 236 2.87 2.97 -10.65
CA ALA A 236 1.61 2.24 -10.47
C ALA A 236 0.44 2.96 -11.16
N LEU A 237 0.26 4.27 -10.90
CA LEU A 237 -0.84 5.04 -11.51
C LEU A 237 -0.66 5.26 -13.02
N ARG A 238 0.58 5.22 -13.54
CA ARG A 238 0.88 5.40 -14.97
C ARG A 238 0.58 4.13 -15.77
N ASN A 239 0.90 2.95 -15.22
CA ASN A 239 0.96 1.72 -15.99
C ASN A 239 -0.08 0.66 -15.56
N GLU A 240 -0.71 0.81 -14.39
CA GLU A 240 -1.66 -0.19 -13.88
C GLU A 240 -3.10 0.33 -13.89
N GLU A 241 -4.03 -0.62 -13.92
CA GLU A 241 -5.43 -0.34 -13.62
C GLU A 241 -5.61 -0.18 -12.10
N VAL A 242 -6.26 0.91 -11.70
CA VAL A 242 -6.72 1.07 -10.32
C VAL A 242 -7.92 0.18 -10.12
N THR A 243 -7.74 -0.90 -9.36
CA THR A 243 -8.75 -1.94 -9.13
C THR A 243 -9.74 -1.53 -8.05
N ILE A 244 -9.26 -0.96 -6.94
CA ILE A 244 -10.07 -0.56 -5.78
C ILE A 244 -9.78 0.89 -5.42
N ILE A 245 -10.84 1.66 -5.17
CA ILE A 245 -10.77 2.93 -4.45
C ILE A 245 -11.73 2.84 -3.26
N ALA A 246 -11.24 3.15 -2.06
CA ALA A 246 -12.03 3.07 -0.84
C ALA A 246 -11.75 4.22 0.13
N ASN A 247 -12.77 4.64 0.87
CA ASN A 247 -12.64 5.45 2.09
C ASN A 247 -13.69 4.98 3.13
N ASN A 248 -13.88 5.73 4.23
CA ASN A 248 -14.85 5.35 5.27
C ASN A 248 -16.31 5.33 4.82
N LEU A 249 -16.62 5.94 3.67
CA LEU A 249 -17.98 6.02 3.12
C LEU A 249 -18.30 4.87 2.16
N GLY A 250 -17.28 4.12 1.71
CA GLY A 250 -17.46 2.93 0.87
C GLY A 250 -16.29 2.66 -0.05
N HIS A 251 -16.51 1.75 -1.00
CA HIS A 251 -15.54 1.36 -2.01
C HIS A 251 -16.19 1.29 -3.40
N ILE A 252 -15.35 1.36 -4.43
CA ILE A 252 -15.67 1.02 -5.81
C ILE A 252 -14.59 0.06 -6.33
N HIS A 253 -15.02 -0.98 -7.03
CA HIS A 253 -14.16 -2.01 -7.60
C HIS A 253 -14.38 -2.10 -9.13
N THR A 254 -13.33 -2.39 -9.90
CA THR A 254 -13.42 -2.60 -11.36
C THR A 254 -14.31 -3.79 -11.76
N PHE A 255 -14.12 -4.97 -11.17
CA PHE A 255 -14.82 -6.21 -11.50
C PHE A 255 -16.31 -6.27 -11.12
N TYR A 256 -16.67 -5.81 -9.92
CA TYR A 256 -18.05 -5.98 -9.42
C TYR A 256 -19.03 -4.96 -9.99
N PRO A 257 -20.27 -5.35 -10.32
CA PRO A 257 -21.28 -4.43 -10.82
C PRO A 257 -21.78 -3.46 -9.73
N ASP A 258 -21.67 -3.84 -8.46
CA ASP A 258 -22.09 -3.02 -7.34
C ASP A 258 -20.92 -2.21 -6.76
N ALA A 259 -21.24 -1.03 -6.25
CA ALA A 259 -20.30 -0.18 -5.49
C ALA A 259 -21.01 0.40 -4.27
N THR A 260 -20.25 0.75 -3.24
CA THR A 260 -20.80 1.36 -2.02
C THR A 260 -20.39 2.82 -1.85
N LEU A 261 -19.29 3.25 -2.49
CA LEU A 261 -18.81 4.61 -2.44
C LEU A 261 -19.81 5.57 -3.11
N PRO A 262 -20.27 6.64 -2.45
CA PRO A 262 -21.14 7.64 -3.06
C PRO A 262 -20.51 8.29 -4.30
N ALA A 263 -21.30 8.54 -5.34
CA ALA A 263 -20.82 9.14 -6.60
C ALA A 263 -20.11 10.49 -6.38
N GLU A 264 -20.66 11.34 -5.51
CA GLU A 264 -20.06 12.64 -5.16
C GLU A 264 -18.67 12.51 -4.52
N GLN A 265 -18.42 11.43 -3.77
CA GLN A 265 -17.13 11.16 -3.14
C GLN A 265 -16.13 10.64 -4.17
N PHE A 266 -16.59 9.82 -5.11
CA PHE A 266 -15.77 9.40 -6.23
C PHE A 266 -15.38 10.59 -7.13
N ASP A 267 -16.31 11.48 -7.43
CA ASP A 267 -16.05 12.68 -8.23
C ASP A 267 -15.09 13.64 -7.51
N ARG A 268 -15.26 13.81 -6.20
CA ARG A 268 -14.32 14.56 -5.34
C ARG A 268 -12.92 13.96 -5.42
N PHE A 269 -12.79 12.65 -5.25
CA PHE A 269 -11.52 11.93 -5.40
C PHE A 269 -10.91 12.14 -6.78
N LYS A 270 -11.66 11.87 -7.84
CA LYS A 270 -11.22 11.95 -9.23
C LYS A 270 -10.74 13.35 -9.59
N SER A 271 -11.49 14.38 -9.20
CA SER A 271 -11.13 15.79 -9.41
C SER A 271 -9.82 16.14 -8.71
N LYS A 272 -9.67 15.75 -7.44
CA LYS A 272 -8.47 16.03 -6.65
C LYS A 272 -7.26 15.25 -7.16
N LEU A 273 -7.42 13.99 -7.53
CA LEU A 273 -6.35 13.17 -8.10
C LEU A 273 -5.91 13.72 -9.45
N SER A 274 -6.85 14.06 -10.34
CA SER A 274 -6.53 14.68 -11.64
C SER A 274 -5.77 16.00 -11.48
N SER A 275 -6.18 16.83 -10.52
CA SER A 275 -5.45 18.06 -10.18
C SER A 275 -4.05 17.76 -9.62
N PHE A 276 -3.87 16.71 -8.83
CA PHE A 276 -2.57 16.29 -8.32
C PHE A 276 -1.65 15.76 -9.42
N THR A 277 -2.17 14.94 -10.33
CA THR A 277 -1.43 14.30 -11.43
C THR A 277 -1.30 15.16 -12.70
N THR A 278 -1.70 16.43 -12.62
CA THR A 278 -1.60 17.39 -13.73
C THR A 278 -0.92 18.68 -13.30
N THR A 279 -0.02 19.20 -14.12
CA THR A 279 0.58 20.52 -13.96
C THR A 279 0.61 21.29 -15.28
N GLU A 280 0.80 22.61 -15.20
CA GLU A 280 1.03 23.45 -16.37
C GLU A 280 2.51 23.39 -16.78
N ILE A 281 2.77 23.57 -18.08
CA ILE A 281 4.12 23.72 -18.60
C ILE A 281 4.61 25.11 -18.21
N THR A 282 5.50 25.16 -17.24
CA THR A 282 6.28 26.34 -16.85
C THR A 282 7.77 26.08 -17.14
N PHE A 283 8.62 27.10 -16.99
CA PHE A 283 10.07 26.89 -17.08
C PHE A 283 10.59 25.83 -16.11
N GLU A 284 10.13 25.88 -14.84
CA GLU A 284 10.54 24.92 -13.81
C GLU A 284 10.18 23.50 -14.22
N ILE A 285 8.96 23.30 -14.72
CA ILE A 285 8.46 22.01 -15.19
C ILE A 285 9.20 21.51 -16.42
N LEU A 286 9.51 22.39 -17.39
CA LEU A 286 10.34 22.04 -18.55
C LEU A 286 11.75 21.60 -18.14
N ALA A 287 12.37 22.30 -17.19
CA ALA A 287 13.68 21.92 -16.68
C ALA A 287 13.63 20.61 -15.87
N ASN A 288 12.58 20.38 -15.08
CA ASN A 288 12.37 19.11 -14.40
C ASN A 288 12.14 17.96 -15.41
N PHE A 289 11.39 18.19 -16.49
CA PHE A 289 11.23 17.22 -17.58
C PHE A 289 12.58 16.83 -18.19
N LEU A 290 13.44 17.81 -18.49
CA LEU A 290 14.77 17.54 -19.05
C LEU A 290 15.70 16.82 -18.07
N ARG A 291 15.49 16.97 -16.75
CA ARG A 291 16.19 16.17 -15.73
C ARG A 291 15.85 14.69 -15.84
N GLU A 292 14.58 14.35 -16.02
CA GLU A 292 14.12 12.97 -16.17
C GLU A 292 14.46 12.40 -17.56
N ARG A 293 14.22 13.19 -18.60
CA ARG A 293 14.35 12.79 -20.00
C ARG A 293 15.67 13.30 -20.59
N SER A 294 16.75 12.76 -20.06
CA SER A 294 18.12 13.15 -20.42
C SER A 294 18.44 13.03 -21.91
N GLU A 295 17.74 12.16 -22.63
CA GLU A 295 17.86 11.99 -24.08
C GLU A 295 17.53 13.27 -24.87
N PHE A 296 16.74 14.19 -24.29
CA PHE A 296 16.40 15.47 -24.92
C PHE A 296 17.36 16.60 -24.55
N GLN A 297 18.20 16.46 -23.51
CA GLN A 297 19.12 17.52 -23.08
C GLN A 297 20.03 18.04 -24.21
N PRO A 298 20.57 17.21 -25.14
CA PRO A 298 21.40 17.69 -26.24
C PRO A 298 20.72 18.70 -27.18
N CYS A 299 19.38 18.76 -27.19
CA CYS A 299 18.62 19.75 -27.97
C CYS A 299 18.62 21.14 -27.34
N PHE A 300 19.07 21.29 -26.09
CA PHE A 300 18.97 22.53 -25.33
C PHE A 300 20.34 23.11 -24.97
N GLN A 301 20.34 24.42 -24.74
CA GLN A 301 21.44 25.20 -24.21
C GLN A 301 20.91 26.27 -23.23
N ILE A 302 21.75 26.71 -22.30
CA ILE A 302 21.44 27.75 -21.32
C ILE A 302 22.27 28.99 -21.64
N ARG A 303 21.61 30.15 -21.81
CA ARG A 303 22.30 31.44 -21.91
C ARG A 303 22.65 31.93 -20.51
N TYR A 304 23.91 32.27 -20.29
CA TYR A 304 24.41 32.82 -19.03
C TYR A 304 25.15 34.14 -19.30
N LEU A 305 25.01 35.12 -18.40
CA LEU A 305 25.71 36.40 -18.51
C LEU A 305 26.89 36.42 -17.55
N ARG A 306 28.11 36.28 -18.07
CA ARG A 306 29.35 36.30 -17.27
C ARG A 306 30.18 37.53 -17.66
N HIS A 307 30.51 38.37 -16.68
CA HIS A 307 31.22 39.64 -16.89
C HIS A 307 30.61 40.55 -17.99
N GLY A 308 29.28 40.57 -18.09
CA GLY A 308 28.57 41.36 -19.09
C GLY A 308 28.64 40.83 -20.53
N LYS A 309 29.22 39.64 -20.74
CA LYS A 309 29.22 38.94 -22.02
C LYS A 309 28.30 37.73 -21.95
N GLU A 310 27.53 37.51 -23.01
CA GLU A 310 26.72 36.31 -23.15
C GLU A 310 27.62 35.10 -23.39
N GLN A 311 27.29 34.01 -22.72
CA GLN A 311 27.91 32.70 -22.88
C GLN A 311 26.82 31.63 -22.95
N TYR A 312 27.14 30.52 -23.58
CA TYR A 312 26.19 29.46 -23.91
C TYR A 312 26.72 28.11 -23.42
N LEU A 313 25.90 27.40 -22.65
CA LEU A 313 26.26 26.12 -22.06
C LEU A 313 25.34 25.01 -22.61
N PRO A 314 25.87 23.88 -23.09
CA PRO A 314 25.08 22.67 -23.38
C PRO A 314 24.26 22.24 -22.16
N ALA A 315 22.95 21.97 -22.32
CA ALA A 315 22.09 21.65 -21.17
C ALA A 315 22.54 20.37 -20.43
N GLU A 316 23.05 19.37 -21.16
CA GLU A 316 23.58 18.13 -20.57
C GLU A 316 24.78 18.38 -19.64
N ARG A 317 25.56 19.44 -19.88
CA ARG A 317 26.63 19.86 -18.97
C ARG A 317 26.03 20.44 -17.69
N ALA A 318 25.03 21.31 -17.81
CA ALA A 318 24.36 21.88 -16.63
C ALA A 318 23.77 20.81 -15.71
N TYR A 319 23.10 19.78 -16.25
CA TYR A 319 22.54 18.68 -15.46
C TYR A 319 23.63 17.76 -14.89
N ALA A 320 24.75 17.55 -15.59
CA ALA A 320 25.87 16.77 -15.05
C ALA A 320 26.45 17.41 -13.77
N TYR A 321 26.58 18.74 -13.73
CA TYR A 321 27.01 19.46 -12.53
C TYR A 321 25.93 19.50 -11.44
N GLU A 322 24.65 19.52 -11.82
CA GLU A 322 23.52 19.49 -10.87
C GLU A 322 23.60 18.26 -9.94
N HIS A 323 24.02 17.09 -10.45
CA HIS A 323 24.16 15.87 -9.64
C HIS A 323 25.11 16.00 -8.44
N GLY A 324 26.11 16.90 -8.53
CA GLY A 324 27.08 17.17 -7.47
C GLY A 324 26.82 18.47 -6.70
N SER A 325 25.75 19.19 -7.02
CA SER A 325 25.49 20.55 -6.51
C SER A 325 24.22 20.62 -5.66
N PRO A 326 24.17 21.48 -4.62
CA PRO A 326 22.91 21.79 -3.93
C PRO A 326 21.98 22.68 -4.77
N TYR A 327 22.43 23.17 -5.93
CA TYR A 327 21.70 24.09 -6.80
C TYR A 327 21.12 23.38 -8.01
N LYS A 328 19.94 23.82 -8.46
CA LYS A 328 19.22 23.20 -9.57
C LYS A 328 19.09 24.10 -10.79
N VAL A 329 19.07 23.48 -11.97
CA VAL A 329 18.77 24.11 -13.26
C VAL A 329 17.34 24.65 -13.27
N SER A 330 16.40 23.92 -12.67
CA SER A 330 14.98 24.29 -12.66
C SER A 330 14.63 25.42 -11.69
N GLU A 331 15.47 25.69 -10.70
CA GLU A 331 15.23 26.69 -9.67
C GLU A 331 15.86 28.05 -10.03
N ASN A 332 15.04 29.02 -10.40
CA ASN A 332 15.52 30.34 -10.86
C ASN A 332 16.39 31.06 -9.80
N ALA A 333 16.12 30.86 -8.50
CA ALA A 333 16.87 31.51 -7.42
C ALA A 333 18.29 30.94 -7.21
N THR A 334 18.56 29.72 -7.70
CA THR A 334 19.85 29.04 -7.50
C THR A 334 20.58 28.70 -8.80
N ARG A 335 19.90 28.76 -9.95
CA ARG A 335 20.49 28.38 -11.25
C ARG A 335 21.78 29.14 -11.54
N ASP A 336 21.83 30.44 -11.33
CA ASP A 336 23.04 31.23 -11.62
C ASP A 336 24.21 30.77 -10.74
N LYS A 337 23.94 30.38 -9.47
CA LYS A 337 24.96 29.78 -8.58
C LYS A 337 25.43 28.41 -9.06
N LEU A 338 24.57 27.63 -9.70
CA LEU A 338 24.98 26.39 -10.37
C LEU A 338 25.91 26.71 -11.55
N LEU A 339 25.51 27.67 -12.39
CA LEU A 339 26.28 28.07 -13.58
C LEU A 339 27.64 28.67 -13.24
N ASP A 340 27.77 29.34 -12.08
CA ASP A 340 29.05 29.84 -11.56
C ASP A 340 30.01 28.71 -11.13
N GLN A 341 29.51 27.51 -10.82
CA GLN A 341 30.34 26.36 -10.43
C GLN A 341 30.93 25.61 -11.63
N ILE A 342 30.45 25.90 -12.83
CA ILE A 342 30.83 25.19 -14.06
C ILE A 342 32.12 25.81 -14.62
N ASP A 343 33.05 24.95 -15.04
CA ASP A 343 34.32 25.34 -15.65
C ASP A 343 34.08 26.24 -16.87
N GLU A 344 34.85 27.32 -16.98
CA GLU A 344 34.77 28.28 -18.08
C GLU A 344 34.98 27.63 -19.46
N LEU A 345 35.76 26.55 -19.52
CA LEU A 345 36.03 25.82 -20.76
C LEU A 345 34.81 25.05 -21.29
N ASP A 346 33.78 24.82 -20.47
CA ASP A 346 32.53 24.18 -20.90
C ASP A 346 31.59 25.18 -21.62
N PHE A 347 31.88 26.49 -21.58
CA PHE A 347 31.04 27.54 -22.18
C PHE A 347 31.51 27.96 -23.58
N TYR A 348 30.53 28.28 -24.44
CA TYR A 348 30.73 28.83 -25.77
C TYR A 348 30.42 30.33 -25.78
N THR A 349 31.17 31.11 -26.56
CA THR A 349 30.95 32.57 -26.67
C THR A 349 29.82 32.94 -27.63
N GLU A 350 29.40 31.99 -28.47
CA GLU A 350 28.33 32.14 -29.45
C GLU A 350 27.27 31.06 -29.22
N PRO A 351 25.99 31.29 -29.61
CA PRO A 351 24.96 30.26 -29.54
C PRO A 351 25.39 28.98 -30.27
N ILE A 352 25.21 27.84 -29.63
CA ILE A 352 25.52 26.55 -30.23
C ILE A 352 24.47 26.24 -31.30
N GLU A 353 24.91 25.91 -32.51
CA GLU A 353 24.02 25.57 -33.62
C GLU A 353 23.13 24.38 -33.29
N LYS A 354 21.90 24.37 -33.84
CA LYS A 354 20.90 23.30 -33.68
C LYS A 354 20.46 23.03 -32.22
N ARG A 355 20.62 24.01 -31.31
CA ARG A 355 20.16 23.91 -29.92
C ARG A 355 19.23 25.06 -29.51
N ILE A 356 18.17 24.76 -28.78
CA ILE A 356 17.21 25.75 -28.25
C ILE A 356 17.76 26.39 -26.99
N GLN A 357 17.63 27.71 -26.89
CA GLN A 357 17.94 28.42 -25.65
C GLN A 357 16.81 28.24 -24.65
N LEU A 358 17.05 27.45 -23.60
CA LEU A 358 16.08 27.18 -22.54
C LEU A 358 15.62 28.47 -21.84
N THR A 359 16.51 29.46 -21.75
CA THR A 359 16.20 30.80 -21.19
C THR A 359 15.22 31.60 -22.06
N LYS A 360 15.24 31.44 -23.39
CA LYS A 360 14.24 32.09 -24.28
C LYS A 360 12.86 31.46 -24.09
N LEU A 361 12.82 30.13 -23.95
CA LEU A 361 11.59 29.43 -23.59
C LEU A 361 11.10 29.84 -22.20
N ALA A 362 12.02 30.07 -21.25
CA ALA A 362 11.68 30.56 -19.92
C ALA A 362 10.91 31.88 -19.97
N ASP A 363 11.40 32.85 -20.74
CA ASP A 363 10.73 34.15 -20.89
C ASP A 363 9.34 34.01 -21.52
N HIS A 364 9.19 33.11 -22.49
CA HIS A 364 7.90 32.82 -23.11
C HIS A 364 6.90 32.18 -22.14
N LEU A 365 7.35 31.20 -21.34
CA LEU A 365 6.52 30.46 -20.37
C LEU A 365 6.25 31.26 -19.09
N LYS A 366 7.09 32.23 -18.73
CA LYS A 366 6.95 33.04 -17.51
C LYS A 366 5.62 33.80 -17.44
N ASN A 367 5.11 34.24 -18.59
CA ASN A 367 3.86 34.99 -18.70
C ASN A 367 2.73 34.20 -19.39
N ASN A 368 3.03 32.99 -19.89
CA ASN A 368 2.07 32.13 -20.60
C ASN A 368 2.29 30.67 -20.17
N PRO A 369 1.85 30.24 -18.98
CA PRO A 369 1.84 28.83 -18.64
C PRO A 369 0.92 28.08 -19.62
N ILE A 370 1.40 26.95 -20.15
CA ILE A 370 0.67 26.21 -21.18
C ILE A 370 0.03 24.98 -20.55
N SER A 371 -1.27 24.83 -20.75
CA SER A 371 -1.99 23.62 -20.35
C SER A 371 -1.83 22.53 -21.40
N HIS A 372 -1.78 21.27 -20.97
CA HIS A 372 -1.68 20.10 -21.85
C HIS A 372 -2.89 19.93 -22.81
N ILE A 373 -4.02 20.60 -22.54
CA ILE A 373 -5.20 20.58 -23.42
C ILE A 373 -5.22 21.72 -24.44
N ASP A 374 -4.36 22.74 -24.28
CA ASP A 374 -4.30 23.89 -25.20
C ASP A 374 -3.45 23.53 -26.42
N GLN A 375 -4.11 22.94 -27.41
CA GLN A 375 -3.47 22.46 -28.64
C GLN A 375 -2.80 23.58 -29.45
N ASP A 376 -3.30 24.81 -29.38
CA ASP A 376 -2.73 25.91 -30.16
C ASP A 376 -1.47 26.45 -29.50
N SER A 377 -1.47 26.61 -28.17
CA SER A 377 -0.26 26.94 -27.42
C SER A 377 0.79 25.83 -27.48
N LEU A 378 0.39 24.55 -27.49
CA LEU A 378 1.31 23.43 -27.68
C LEU A 378 1.96 23.43 -29.07
N LYS A 379 1.21 23.78 -30.13
CA LYS A 379 1.77 23.94 -31.48
C LYS A 379 2.75 25.11 -31.56
N ASP A 380 2.43 26.24 -30.95
CA ASP A 380 3.34 27.39 -30.87
C ASP A 380 4.63 27.04 -30.10
N LEU A 381 4.51 26.30 -28.99
CA LEU A 381 5.66 25.77 -28.26
C LEU A 381 6.47 24.79 -29.12
N ALA A 382 5.80 23.89 -29.86
CA ALA A 382 6.45 22.95 -30.77
C ALA A 382 7.29 23.66 -31.83
N GLN A 383 6.75 24.70 -32.47
CA GLN A 383 7.47 25.52 -33.46
C GLN A 383 8.73 26.18 -32.88
N LYS A 384 8.70 26.55 -31.59
CA LYS A 384 9.85 27.14 -30.89
C LYS A 384 10.89 26.11 -30.43
N ILE A 385 10.51 24.83 -30.35
CA ILE A 385 11.35 23.69 -29.97
C ILE A 385 11.87 22.93 -31.21
N ASP A 386 11.46 23.31 -32.42
CA ASP A 386 11.82 22.62 -33.65
C ASP A 386 13.25 22.98 -34.12
N CYS A 387 14.27 22.26 -33.62
CA CYS A 387 15.67 22.55 -33.94
C CYS A 387 16.55 21.36 -34.40
N CYS A 388 16.00 20.16 -34.61
CA CYS A 388 16.79 19.01 -35.08
C CYS A 388 16.04 18.13 -36.10
N PRO A 389 16.26 18.30 -37.42
CA PRO A 389 15.65 17.46 -38.46
C PRO A 389 16.06 15.97 -38.41
N GLU A 390 17.06 15.59 -37.60
CA GLU A 390 17.69 14.25 -37.58
C GLU A 390 17.31 13.38 -36.37
N MET A 391 16.36 13.78 -35.52
CA MET A 391 15.96 12.97 -34.36
C MET A 391 15.19 11.68 -34.76
N LEU A 392 15.95 10.60 -34.88
CA LEU A 392 15.51 9.20 -34.85
C LEU A 392 15.05 8.80 -33.44
N THR A 393 13.73 8.78 -33.18
CA THR A 393 12.97 7.76 -32.42
C THR A 393 11.50 8.21 -32.26
N LYS A 394 10.59 7.28 -31.98
CA LYS A 394 9.13 7.33 -32.22
C LYS A 394 8.28 8.40 -31.48
N MET A 395 8.84 9.41 -30.79
CA MET A 395 8.09 10.45 -30.06
C MET A 395 8.75 11.84 -30.14
N SER A 396 7.96 12.89 -30.29
CA SER A 396 8.43 14.27 -30.23
C SER A 396 8.68 14.75 -28.78
N VAL A 397 9.52 15.78 -28.60
CA VAL A 397 9.77 16.42 -27.29
C VAL A 397 8.47 16.89 -26.63
N ILE A 398 7.52 17.39 -27.43
CA ILE A 398 6.22 17.87 -26.95
C ILE A 398 5.34 16.73 -26.47
N GLU A 399 5.27 15.62 -27.20
CA GLU A 399 4.52 14.43 -26.76
C GLU A 399 5.07 13.90 -25.43
N ALA A 400 6.40 13.83 -25.30
CA ALA A 400 7.05 13.42 -24.06
C ALA A 400 6.82 14.43 -22.91
N LEU A 401 6.79 15.73 -23.20
CA LEU A 401 6.51 16.77 -22.21
C LEU A 401 5.05 16.71 -21.75
N VAL A 402 4.09 16.51 -22.66
CA VAL A 402 2.67 16.31 -22.34
C VAL A 402 2.50 15.09 -21.42
N ASP A 403 3.14 13.98 -21.75
CA ASP A 403 3.15 12.76 -20.92
C ASP A 403 3.78 12.97 -19.53
N PHE A 404 4.76 13.87 -19.42
CA PHE A 404 5.37 14.25 -18.14
C PHE A 404 4.45 15.13 -17.29
N VAL A 405 3.77 16.12 -17.88
CA VAL A 405 2.95 17.09 -17.12
C VAL A 405 1.53 16.61 -16.83
N HIS A 406 1.06 15.58 -17.52
CA HIS A 406 -0.27 15.03 -17.33
C HIS A 406 -0.22 13.50 -17.30
N LEU A 407 -0.60 12.94 -16.15
CA LEU A 407 -0.85 11.52 -15.98
C LEU A 407 -2.34 11.32 -15.74
N ASN A 408 -2.97 10.49 -16.57
CA ASN A 408 -4.39 10.12 -16.46
C ASN A 408 -4.51 8.67 -15.95
N PRO A 409 -4.75 8.45 -14.65
CA PRO A 409 -4.85 7.09 -14.11
C PRO A 409 -6.06 6.34 -14.67
N HIS A 410 -5.92 5.03 -14.89
CA HIS A 410 -7.02 4.15 -15.28
C HIS A 410 -7.89 3.82 -14.06
N LEU A 411 -8.92 4.64 -13.82
CA LEU A 411 -9.82 4.50 -12.67
C LEU A 411 -11.04 3.60 -12.98
N PRO A 412 -11.67 2.98 -11.95
CA PRO A 412 -12.97 2.34 -12.07
C PRO A 412 -14.03 3.29 -12.65
N LYS A 413 -14.98 2.74 -13.41
CA LYS A 413 -16.02 3.50 -14.12
C LYS A 413 -17.32 3.56 -13.32
N PRO A 414 -17.63 4.65 -12.58
CA PRO A 414 -18.82 4.73 -11.75
C PRO A 414 -20.12 4.64 -12.54
N GLU A 415 -20.13 5.08 -13.80
CA GLU A 415 -21.29 5.01 -14.70
C GLU A 415 -21.72 3.58 -15.05
N GLN A 416 -20.87 2.59 -14.76
CA GLN A 416 -21.14 1.17 -14.97
C GLN A 416 -21.56 0.45 -13.68
N LYS A 417 -21.79 1.19 -12.58
CA LYS A 417 -22.04 0.62 -11.25
C LYS A 417 -23.45 0.89 -10.73
N THR A 418 -23.98 -0.08 -9.98
CA THR A 418 -25.14 0.14 -9.11
C THR A 418 -24.64 0.53 -7.72
N ILE A 419 -24.89 1.78 -7.32
CA ILE A 419 -24.40 2.30 -6.04
C ILE A 419 -25.39 2.00 -4.92
N GLN A 420 -24.94 1.24 -3.92
CA GLN A 420 -25.69 0.92 -2.71
C GLN A 420 -24.85 1.27 -1.48
N THR A 421 -24.94 2.53 -1.04
CA THR A 421 -24.16 3.01 0.10
C THR A 421 -24.78 2.55 1.43
N PRO A 422 -24.07 1.78 2.27
CA PRO A 422 -24.53 1.46 3.60
C PRO A 422 -24.55 2.72 4.48
N PRO A 423 -25.33 2.76 5.57
CA PRO A 423 -25.32 3.91 6.47
C PRO A 423 -23.89 4.24 6.95
N PRO A 424 -23.49 5.53 6.92
CA PRO A 424 -22.13 5.94 7.23
C PRO A 424 -21.81 5.70 8.71
N ILE A 425 -20.54 5.42 8.99
CA ILE A 425 -20.04 5.26 10.36
C ILE A 425 -19.46 6.61 10.79
N ASN A 426 -20.04 7.23 11.81
CA ASN A 426 -19.65 8.56 12.24
C ASN A 426 -18.40 8.51 13.13
N ILE A 427 -17.23 8.45 12.49
CA ILE A 427 -15.92 8.51 13.15
C ILE A 427 -15.26 9.84 12.77
N GLN A 428 -14.97 10.68 13.76
CA GLN A 428 -14.43 12.02 13.57
C GLN A 428 -13.15 12.22 14.38
N PRO A 429 -12.20 13.07 13.90
CA PRO A 429 -11.02 13.43 14.67
C PRO A 429 -11.40 13.95 16.07
N GLY A 430 -10.58 13.61 17.07
CA GLY A 430 -10.83 13.93 18.48
C GLY A 430 -11.60 12.86 19.26
N MET A 431 -12.23 11.88 18.60
CA MET A 431 -12.79 10.72 19.29
C MET A 431 -11.71 9.85 19.94
N THR A 432 -12.05 9.21 21.04
CA THR A 432 -11.22 8.20 21.72
C THR A 432 -11.36 6.83 21.06
N ARG A 433 -10.38 5.95 21.27
CA ARG A 433 -10.43 4.54 20.86
C ARG A 433 -11.74 3.85 21.27
N LYS A 434 -12.20 4.09 22.50
CA LYS A 434 -13.42 3.47 23.04
C LYS A 434 -14.68 3.98 22.34
N GLU A 435 -14.76 5.27 22.04
CA GLU A 435 -15.90 5.83 21.30
C GLU A 435 -15.97 5.28 19.88
N ILE A 436 -14.83 5.09 19.22
CA ILE A 436 -14.76 4.47 17.89
C ILE A 436 -15.21 3.01 17.94
N GLN A 437 -14.75 2.24 18.93
CA GLN A 437 -15.21 0.86 19.13
C GLN A 437 -16.73 0.79 19.36
N ILE A 438 -17.31 1.74 20.10
CA ILE A 438 -18.76 1.84 20.31
C ILE A 438 -19.49 2.10 18.98
N GLN A 439 -19.03 3.08 18.19
CA GLN A 439 -19.62 3.38 16.88
C GLN A 439 -19.56 2.17 15.94
N LEU A 440 -18.39 1.51 15.83
CA LEU A 440 -18.25 0.32 14.99
C LEU A 440 -19.18 -0.80 15.46
N THR A 441 -19.25 -1.05 16.78
CA THR A 441 -20.16 -2.06 17.35
C THR A 441 -21.62 -1.78 17.02
N GLU A 442 -22.04 -0.50 17.03
CA GLU A 442 -23.41 -0.08 16.71
C GLU A 442 -23.78 -0.25 15.25
N MET A 443 -22.77 -0.23 14.37
CA MET A 443 -22.96 -0.28 12.94
C MET A 443 -22.87 -1.70 12.35
N ARG A 444 -22.47 -2.72 13.13
CA ARG A 444 -22.24 -4.09 12.63
C ARG A 444 -23.42 -4.71 11.88
N GLU A 445 -24.66 -4.47 12.30
CA GLU A 445 -25.85 -5.01 11.61
C GLU A 445 -26.22 -4.24 10.33
N LYS A 446 -25.71 -3.01 10.15
CA LYS A 446 -26.11 -2.09 9.07
C LYS A 446 -25.01 -1.83 8.06
N ASN A 447 -23.76 -2.07 8.44
CA ASN A 447 -22.59 -1.79 7.64
C ASN A 447 -21.65 -3.01 7.66
N PRO A 448 -21.56 -3.80 6.57
CA PRO A 448 -20.75 -5.02 6.53
C PRO A 448 -19.27 -4.79 6.83
N VAL A 449 -18.72 -3.64 6.42
CA VAL A 449 -17.31 -3.28 6.69
C VAL A 449 -17.07 -3.13 8.19
N ALA A 450 -18.04 -2.60 8.93
CA ALA A 450 -17.97 -2.48 10.39
C ALA A 450 -17.92 -3.85 11.07
N ASP A 451 -18.72 -4.82 10.60
CA ASP A 451 -18.71 -6.18 11.18
C ASP A 451 -17.42 -6.92 10.83
N LEU A 452 -17.00 -6.89 9.57
CA LEU A 452 -15.76 -7.51 9.09
C LEU A 452 -14.52 -6.99 9.84
N ALA A 453 -14.54 -5.75 10.32
CA ALA A 453 -13.43 -5.18 11.11
C ALA A 453 -13.17 -5.94 12.42
N PHE A 454 -14.19 -6.54 13.04
CA PHE A 454 -14.01 -7.37 14.24
C PHE A 454 -13.34 -8.71 13.93
N TYR A 455 -13.61 -9.27 12.75
CA TYR A 455 -12.96 -10.49 12.26
C TYR A 455 -11.51 -10.20 11.85
N ALA A 456 -11.25 -9.06 11.21
CA ALA A 456 -9.90 -8.55 10.94
C ALA A 456 -9.11 -8.24 12.20
N ALA A 457 -9.75 -7.70 13.24
CA ALA A 457 -9.15 -7.55 14.56
C ALA A 457 -8.99 -8.89 15.32
N ARG A 458 -9.61 -9.97 14.83
CA ARG A 458 -9.56 -11.33 15.39
C ARG A 458 -10.04 -11.43 16.84
N ASP A 459 -11.03 -10.61 17.20
CA ASP A 459 -11.61 -10.59 18.55
C ASP A 459 -12.65 -11.70 18.75
N LEU A 460 -12.20 -12.87 19.22
CA LEU A 460 -13.05 -14.04 19.46
C LEU A 460 -14.07 -13.84 20.59
N GLY A 461 -13.93 -12.78 21.41
CA GLY A 461 -14.93 -12.38 22.39
C GLY A 461 -16.12 -11.64 21.76
N ALA A 462 -15.96 -11.18 20.51
CA ALA A 462 -16.93 -10.36 19.80
C ALA A 462 -17.34 -10.94 18.43
N THR A 463 -16.84 -12.12 18.03
CA THR A 463 -17.11 -12.75 16.74
C THR A 463 -17.52 -14.22 16.88
N HIS A 464 -18.11 -14.77 15.81
CA HIS A 464 -18.20 -16.23 15.69
C HIS A 464 -16.81 -16.84 15.52
N TRP A 465 -16.59 -18.03 16.05
CA TRP A 465 -15.28 -18.72 16.00
C TRP A 465 -15.04 -19.41 14.66
N THR A 466 -16.09 -19.85 13.97
CA THR A 466 -15.99 -20.63 12.73
C THR A 466 -15.12 -19.96 11.65
N PRO A 467 -15.23 -18.64 11.36
CA PRO A 467 -14.35 -18.00 10.39
C PRO A 467 -12.87 -18.04 10.77
N PHE A 468 -12.57 -17.81 12.05
CA PHE A 468 -11.20 -17.86 12.57
C PHE A 468 -10.59 -19.26 12.46
N LEU A 469 -11.34 -20.27 12.89
CA LEU A 469 -10.92 -21.67 12.83
C LEU A 469 -10.78 -22.15 11.38
N THR A 470 -11.66 -21.69 10.49
CA THR A 470 -11.55 -22.00 9.05
C THR A 470 -10.25 -21.45 8.46
N ALA A 471 -9.90 -20.20 8.76
CA ALA A 471 -8.62 -19.63 8.34
C ALA A 471 -7.44 -20.39 8.99
N ALA A 472 -7.51 -20.66 10.30
CA ALA A 472 -6.47 -21.35 11.05
C ALA A 472 -6.12 -22.72 10.46
N LEU A 473 -7.13 -23.51 10.12
CA LEU A 473 -6.96 -24.89 9.65
C LEU A 473 -6.62 -24.99 8.15
N LYS A 474 -6.94 -23.97 7.34
CA LYS A 474 -6.83 -24.05 5.87
C LYS A 474 -5.79 -23.12 5.25
N ARG A 475 -5.32 -22.09 5.96
CA ARG A 475 -4.57 -20.96 5.39
C ARG A 475 -3.30 -20.64 6.17
N ASN A 476 -2.69 -21.66 6.76
CA ASN A 476 -1.47 -21.52 7.54
C ASN A 476 -0.41 -22.56 7.15
N PRO A 477 0.18 -22.43 5.94
CA PRO A 477 1.10 -23.42 5.40
C PRO A 477 2.48 -23.44 6.10
N VAL A 478 2.92 -22.34 6.70
CA VAL A 478 4.30 -22.21 7.22
C VAL A 478 4.57 -23.19 8.34
N ILE A 479 3.69 -23.25 9.35
CA ILE A 479 3.87 -24.18 10.47
C ILE A 479 3.76 -25.64 10.01
N ILE A 480 2.89 -25.91 9.03
CA ILE A 480 2.72 -27.25 8.48
C ILE A 480 4.02 -27.69 7.82
N GLU A 481 4.58 -26.87 6.93
CA GLU A 481 5.82 -27.14 6.21
C GLU A 481 7.02 -27.25 7.16
N ALA A 482 7.19 -26.28 8.06
CA ALA A 482 8.34 -26.23 8.96
C ALA A 482 8.40 -27.41 9.94
N THR A 483 7.27 -28.06 10.21
CA THR A 483 7.19 -29.18 11.16
C THR A 483 7.15 -30.56 10.49
N GLN A 484 7.16 -30.66 9.16
CA GLN A 484 7.05 -31.96 8.44
C GLN A 484 8.10 -32.99 8.84
N SER A 485 9.29 -32.54 9.25
CA SER A 485 10.42 -33.40 9.60
C SER A 485 10.41 -33.90 11.06
N ILE A 486 9.53 -33.36 11.91
CA ILE A 486 9.44 -33.72 13.33
C ILE A 486 8.16 -34.50 13.63
N ASP A 487 8.27 -35.49 14.51
CA ASP A 487 7.12 -36.27 14.98
C ASP A 487 6.18 -35.45 15.89
N ASP A 488 5.03 -36.04 16.20
CA ASP A 488 3.98 -35.40 16.98
C ASP A 488 4.42 -35.07 18.42
N SER A 489 5.19 -35.96 19.05
CA SER A 489 5.69 -35.74 20.41
C SER A 489 6.64 -34.55 20.45
N LYS A 490 7.50 -34.44 19.43
CA LYS A 490 8.44 -33.33 19.29
C LYS A 490 7.73 -32.02 18.97
N LEU A 491 6.69 -32.05 18.14
CA LEU A 491 5.86 -30.88 17.86
C LEU A 491 5.19 -30.35 19.13
N ILE A 492 4.54 -31.22 19.90
CA ILE A 492 3.90 -30.86 21.17
C ILE A 492 4.92 -30.24 22.13
N GLN A 493 6.07 -30.91 22.31
CA GLN A 493 7.14 -30.40 23.16
C GLN A 493 7.62 -29.02 22.70
N THR A 494 7.78 -28.83 21.39
CA THR A 494 8.28 -27.57 20.82
C THR A 494 7.31 -26.43 21.09
N LEU A 495 6.02 -26.61 20.81
CA LEU A 495 5.00 -25.58 21.06
C LEU A 495 4.90 -25.23 22.55
N GLN A 496 5.01 -26.22 23.44
CA GLN A 496 5.02 -25.99 24.89
C GLN A 496 6.24 -25.20 25.38
N THR A 497 7.31 -25.10 24.59
CA THR A 497 8.47 -24.26 24.94
C THR A 497 8.26 -22.78 24.58
N PHE A 498 7.27 -22.45 23.75
CA PHE A 498 7.02 -21.08 23.35
C PHE A 498 6.53 -20.24 24.53
N PRO A 499 6.97 -18.97 24.66
CA PRO A 499 6.43 -18.07 25.67
C PRO A 499 4.91 -17.99 25.56
N ASN A 500 4.22 -18.19 26.67
CA ASN A 500 2.77 -18.03 26.79
C ASN A 500 2.36 -16.55 26.76
N LYS A 501 2.63 -15.90 25.62
CA LYS A 501 2.45 -14.47 25.41
C LYS A 501 2.08 -14.25 23.95
N SER A 502 0.81 -13.93 23.72
CA SER A 502 0.31 -13.55 22.40
C SER A 502 0.90 -12.23 21.89
N ILE A 503 0.87 -12.04 20.57
CA ILE A 503 1.11 -10.75 19.90
C ILE A 503 -0.13 -9.82 19.99
N TYR A 504 -1.30 -10.40 20.25
CA TYR A 504 -2.59 -9.73 20.44
C TYR A 504 -2.97 -9.62 21.92
N ASP A 505 -3.65 -8.52 22.29
CA ASP A 505 -4.18 -8.31 23.64
C ASP A 505 -5.54 -9.02 23.85
N THR A 506 -5.96 -9.08 25.12
CA THR A 506 -7.31 -9.49 25.55
C THR A 506 -7.82 -10.77 24.89
N THR A 507 -8.94 -10.69 24.17
CA THR A 507 -9.66 -11.79 23.50
C THR A 507 -9.29 -11.92 22.02
N ARG A 508 -8.34 -11.11 21.53
CA ARG A 508 -7.84 -11.15 20.14
C ARG A 508 -6.79 -12.23 19.99
N VAL A 509 -6.75 -12.97 18.88
CA VAL A 509 -6.00 -14.24 18.79
C VAL A 509 -5.10 -14.29 17.55
N ALA A 510 -3.87 -14.80 17.73
CA ALA A 510 -2.91 -15.04 16.65
C ALA A 510 -3.25 -16.29 15.82
N GLN A 511 -2.96 -16.24 14.52
CA GLN A 511 -3.08 -17.39 13.61
C GLN A 511 -1.87 -18.34 13.75
N PRO A 512 -2.01 -19.64 13.39
CA PRO A 512 -0.93 -20.62 13.54
C PRO A 512 0.43 -20.22 12.94
N ASP A 513 0.44 -19.64 11.74
CA ASP A 513 1.70 -19.19 11.13
C ASP A 513 2.35 -18.05 11.90
N GLU A 514 1.58 -17.19 12.57
CA GLU A 514 2.13 -16.10 13.40
C GLU A 514 2.74 -16.67 14.67
N VAL A 515 2.08 -17.65 15.30
CA VAL A 515 2.61 -18.37 16.46
C VAL A 515 3.97 -18.98 16.13
N TRP A 516 4.07 -19.60 14.95
CA TRP A 516 5.31 -20.20 14.48
C TRP A 516 6.34 -19.13 14.06
N ASN A 517 5.99 -18.18 13.21
CA ASN A 517 6.95 -17.17 12.71
C ASN A 517 7.56 -16.33 13.83
N PHE A 518 6.77 -16.00 14.86
CA PHE A 518 7.21 -15.19 15.98
C PHE A 518 7.59 -16.02 17.21
N GLN A 519 7.50 -17.35 17.12
CA GLN A 519 7.88 -18.34 18.14
C GLN A 519 7.27 -18.04 19.53
N ARG A 520 6.01 -17.61 19.54
CA ARG A 520 5.28 -17.17 20.75
C ARG A 520 3.78 -17.18 20.53
N GLY A 521 3.03 -17.44 21.60
CA GLY A 521 1.57 -17.42 21.54
C GLY A 521 0.96 -17.75 22.88
N ASP A 522 -0.26 -17.28 23.13
CA ASP A 522 -1.07 -17.75 24.25
C ASP A 522 -1.40 -19.25 24.12
N GLY A 523 -1.70 -19.93 25.22
CA GLY A 523 -2.07 -21.35 25.21
C GLY A 523 -3.19 -21.72 24.24
N LEU A 524 -4.19 -20.85 24.04
CA LEU A 524 -5.21 -21.04 23.00
C LEU A 524 -4.61 -21.07 21.59
N GLU A 525 -3.68 -20.16 21.33
CA GLU A 525 -3.01 -20.00 20.03
C GLU A 525 -2.09 -21.20 19.75
N GLN A 526 -1.36 -21.66 20.77
CA GLN A 526 -0.53 -22.87 20.69
C GLN A 526 -1.38 -24.12 20.46
N ALA A 527 -2.53 -24.25 21.14
CA ALA A 527 -3.45 -25.37 20.95
C ALA A 527 -4.03 -25.40 19.53
N ILE A 528 -4.44 -24.24 18.99
CA ILE A 528 -4.95 -24.15 17.61
C ILE A 528 -3.84 -24.43 16.59
N ALA A 529 -2.61 -23.94 16.82
CA ALA A 529 -1.47 -24.23 15.97
C ALA A 529 -1.14 -25.73 15.91
N LEU A 530 -1.20 -26.41 17.06
CA LEU A 530 -1.09 -27.87 17.14
C LEU A 530 -2.23 -28.56 16.39
N ALA A 531 -3.47 -28.12 16.59
CA ALA A 531 -4.64 -28.68 15.91
C ALA A 531 -4.53 -28.57 14.37
N SER A 532 -4.05 -27.43 13.84
CA SER A 532 -3.82 -27.25 12.40
C SER A 532 -2.83 -28.28 11.84
N CYS A 533 -1.71 -28.50 12.52
CA CYS A 533 -0.74 -29.52 12.11
C CYS A 533 -1.33 -30.94 12.23
N TRP A 534 -2.05 -31.21 13.32
CA TRP A 534 -2.63 -32.52 13.60
C TRP A 534 -3.67 -32.91 12.55
N LYS A 535 -4.52 -31.97 12.13
CA LYS A 535 -5.57 -32.21 11.12
C LYS A 535 -4.98 -32.65 9.79
N VAL A 536 -3.81 -32.11 9.42
CA VAL A 536 -3.09 -32.49 8.19
C VAL A 536 -2.46 -33.88 8.32
N ARG A 537 -1.82 -34.16 9.45
CA ARG A 537 -1.13 -35.45 9.69
C ARG A 537 -2.11 -36.61 9.88
N HIS A 538 -3.21 -36.36 10.58
CA HIS A 538 -4.18 -37.36 11.01
C HIS A 538 -5.62 -36.91 10.68
N PRO A 539 -6.01 -36.86 9.40
CA PRO A 539 -7.28 -36.28 8.97
C PRO A 539 -8.53 -37.02 9.50
N GLN A 540 -8.37 -38.26 9.97
CA GLN A 540 -9.45 -39.07 10.52
C GLN A 540 -9.59 -38.94 12.05
N HIS A 541 -8.62 -38.34 12.74
CA HIS A 541 -8.70 -38.17 14.18
C HIS A 541 -9.69 -37.06 14.53
N ALA A 542 -10.55 -37.33 15.50
CA ALA A 542 -11.35 -36.30 16.13
C ALA A 542 -10.44 -35.37 16.94
N ILE A 543 -10.66 -34.07 16.79
CA ILE A 543 -9.98 -33.02 17.54
C ILE A 543 -11.05 -32.24 18.29
N GLU A 544 -10.99 -32.24 19.61
CA GLU A 544 -11.88 -31.42 20.43
C GLU A 544 -11.07 -30.35 21.15
N LEU A 545 -11.53 -29.11 21.04
CA LEU A 545 -10.95 -27.96 21.69
C LEU A 545 -11.93 -27.46 22.76
N ASP A 546 -11.54 -27.62 24.02
CA ASP A 546 -12.26 -27.08 25.18
C ASP A 546 -11.46 -25.90 25.75
N VAL A 547 -12.01 -24.70 25.59
CA VAL A 547 -11.41 -23.44 26.02
C VAL A 547 -12.13 -22.99 27.29
N GLN A 548 -11.35 -22.84 28.35
CA GLN A 548 -11.78 -22.29 29.62
C GLN A 548 -11.04 -20.97 29.89
N PRO A 549 -11.52 -20.12 30.81
CA PRO A 549 -10.96 -18.77 31.01
C PRO A 549 -9.45 -18.72 31.30
N THR A 550 -8.88 -19.78 31.86
CA THR A 550 -7.49 -19.86 32.32
C THR A 550 -6.67 -20.99 31.69
N GLU A 551 -7.30 -21.87 30.92
CA GLU A 551 -6.65 -23.02 30.30
C GLU A 551 -7.41 -23.50 29.07
N VAL A 552 -6.72 -24.23 28.20
CA VAL A 552 -7.26 -24.85 27.00
C VAL A 552 -6.87 -26.32 27.01
N GLN A 553 -7.85 -27.19 26.85
CA GLN A 553 -7.66 -28.62 26.70
C GLN A 553 -7.89 -28.98 25.23
N LEU A 554 -6.87 -29.57 24.61
CA LEU A 554 -6.93 -30.09 23.26
C LEU A 554 -6.91 -31.62 23.32
N GLN A 555 -8.04 -32.23 23.00
CA GLN A 555 -8.19 -33.67 22.89
C GLN A 555 -7.81 -34.11 21.47
N LEU A 556 -6.80 -34.96 21.36
CA LEU A 556 -6.26 -35.52 20.12
C LEU A 556 -6.37 -37.04 20.19
N ALA A 557 -7.48 -37.60 19.68
CA ALA A 557 -7.85 -38.99 19.90
C ALA A 557 -7.84 -39.36 21.41
N GLU A 558 -6.94 -40.23 21.85
CA GLU A 558 -6.83 -40.67 23.25
C GLU A 558 -5.98 -39.75 24.13
N ASN A 559 -5.25 -38.79 23.55
CA ASN A 559 -4.36 -37.89 24.28
C ASN A 559 -5.05 -36.56 24.58
N THR A 560 -4.90 -36.07 25.82
CA THR A 560 -5.33 -34.72 26.23
C THR A 560 -4.10 -33.87 26.49
N ILE A 561 -4.03 -32.69 25.88
CA ILE A 561 -2.95 -31.73 26.08
C ILE A 561 -3.53 -30.45 26.64
N THR A 562 -2.98 -29.98 27.75
CA THR A 562 -3.43 -28.76 28.42
C THR A 562 -2.44 -27.63 28.22
N PHE A 563 -2.94 -26.46 27.85
CA PHE A 563 -2.17 -25.22 27.76
C PHE A 563 -2.77 -24.15 28.69
N PRO A 564 -1.97 -23.46 29.52
CA PRO A 564 -2.47 -22.32 30.28
C PRO A 564 -2.82 -21.17 29.33
N SER A 565 -3.95 -20.50 29.53
CA SER A 565 -4.39 -19.37 28.70
C SER A 565 -4.72 -18.15 29.55
N THR A 566 -4.50 -16.99 28.97
CA THR A 566 -4.79 -15.67 29.56
C THR A 566 -5.88 -14.91 28.80
N LYS A 567 -6.45 -15.50 27.74
CA LYS A 567 -7.46 -14.86 26.88
C LYS A 567 -8.81 -14.65 27.58
N GLY A 568 -9.09 -15.38 28.67
CA GLY A 568 -10.34 -15.24 29.41
C GLY A 568 -11.58 -15.69 28.62
N LEU A 569 -11.39 -16.46 27.54
CA LEU A 569 -12.44 -16.95 26.67
C LEU A 569 -13.02 -18.27 27.20
N GLN A 570 -14.25 -18.59 26.79
CA GLN A 570 -14.87 -19.88 27.06
C GLN A 570 -15.61 -20.37 25.82
N HIS A 571 -15.25 -21.55 25.32
CA HIS A 571 -15.86 -22.15 24.13
C HIS A 571 -15.54 -23.64 24.04
N GLN A 572 -16.42 -24.43 23.46
CA GLN A 572 -16.16 -25.84 23.16
C GLN A 572 -16.51 -26.12 21.70
N VAL A 573 -15.57 -26.71 20.95
CA VAL A 573 -15.74 -26.96 19.52
C VAL A 573 -14.99 -28.21 19.07
N THR A 574 -15.57 -28.94 18.11
CA THR A 574 -14.93 -30.06 17.40
C THR A 574 -14.41 -29.56 16.04
N LEU A 575 -13.15 -29.87 15.70
CA LEU A 575 -12.42 -29.35 14.54
C LEU A 575 -12.30 -30.32 13.35
#